data_AF-A0A9N9JG32-F1
#
_entry.id   AF-A0A9N9JG32-F1
#
_cell.length_a   1.000
_cell.length_b   1.000
_cell.length_c   1.000
_cell.angle_alpha   90.00
_cell.angle_beta   90.00
_cell.angle_gamma   90.00
#
_symmetry.space_group_name_H-M   'P 1'
#
loop_
_entity.id
_entity.type
_entity.pdbx_description
1 polymer ?
#
loop_
_entity_poly.entity_id
_entity_poly.type
_entity_poly.pdbx_seq_one_letter_code
_entity_poly.pdbx_strand_id
1 'polypeptide(L)'
;LPVPKTNTTKWNQLFNEILKTLNEMNCGWFDGCELTIGLKFLENLTALIWYLDAHHSKFEARGLAFPNFIKNLPPYINGQYYKEDSHYKKSMIESYKLEIHIQSVQKCLEQPWASNQNWRPFILQVFHLTNIAQKYLEYLKNVKQSVTVTQNAMQPARNSADNSKIEFISHCQPGEVRFEYQELVQRIKTSDIYEVIPINEYLPSNKYKRYQFFANLSLDSPIMLYCYYHRNYLGTLNFAWRIPININDRSDNQQAYAIIKVQDNIPHYFTRGMKRDASSSENLPTQEMENRLKTMLELSDPDIVVDLRVNNGFKGNKFDFFWNELKLYFEE
;
A
#
# COMPACT_ATOMS: atom_id res chain seq x y z
N LEU A 1 -41.52 -22.16 -10.14
CA LEU A 1 -40.37 -21.22 -10.22
C LEU A 1 -40.92 -19.81 -10.49
N PRO A 2 -40.28 -18.73 -10.02
CA PRO A 2 -40.76 -17.38 -10.33
C PRO A 2 -40.78 -17.10 -11.84
N VAL A 3 -41.58 -16.11 -12.25
CA VAL A 3 -41.69 -15.70 -13.65
C VAL A 3 -40.36 -15.06 -14.12
N PRO A 4 -39.82 -15.45 -15.29
CA PRO A 4 -38.66 -14.80 -15.88
C PRO A 4 -38.88 -13.29 -16.07
N LYS A 5 -37.85 -12.49 -15.83
CA LYS A 5 -37.87 -11.04 -16.09
C LYS A 5 -37.63 -10.75 -17.57
N THR A 6 -38.06 -9.59 -18.08
CA THR A 6 -37.71 -9.17 -19.45
C THR A 6 -36.20 -8.91 -19.55
N ASN A 7 -35.56 -9.39 -20.62
CA ASN A 7 -34.09 -9.29 -20.82
C ASN A 7 -33.59 -7.88 -21.19
N THR A 8 -34.25 -6.84 -20.68
CA THR A 8 -33.94 -5.42 -20.94
C THR A 8 -32.68 -4.94 -20.23
N THR A 9 -32.26 -5.60 -19.14
CA THR A 9 -31.07 -5.23 -18.36
C THR A 9 -30.17 -6.44 -18.13
N LYS A 10 -28.86 -6.21 -18.00
CA LYS A 10 -27.87 -7.23 -17.60
C LYS A 10 -28.22 -7.87 -16.24
N TRP A 11 -28.82 -7.08 -15.34
CA TRP A 11 -29.35 -7.59 -14.07
C TRP A 11 -30.45 -8.64 -14.28
N ASN A 12 -31.43 -8.35 -15.15
CA ASN A 12 -32.49 -9.29 -15.46
C ASN A 12 -31.94 -10.53 -16.19
N GLN A 13 -30.92 -10.37 -17.04
CA GLN A 13 -30.22 -11.48 -17.66
C GLN A 13 -29.59 -12.40 -16.61
N LEU A 14 -28.84 -11.87 -15.65
CA LEU A 14 -28.27 -12.64 -14.53
C LEU A 14 -29.37 -13.38 -13.75
N PHE A 15 -30.44 -12.67 -13.37
CA PHE A 15 -31.58 -13.26 -12.66
C PHE A 15 -32.16 -14.46 -13.44
N ASN A 16 -32.39 -14.30 -14.74
CA ASN A 16 -32.97 -15.32 -15.60
C ASN A 16 -32.03 -16.51 -15.82
N GLU A 17 -30.72 -16.30 -15.86
CA GLU A 17 -29.74 -17.39 -16.02
C GLU A 17 -29.59 -18.21 -14.73
N ILE A 18 -29.68 -17.59 -13.55
CA ILE A 18 -29.81 -18.31 -12.29
C ILE A 18 -31.11 -19.12 -12.28
N LEU A 19 -32.23 -18.51 -12.70
CA LEU A 19 -33.52 -19.19 -12.81
C LEU A 19 -33.46 -20.40 -13.75
N LYS A 20 -32.77 -20.27 -14.89
CA LYS A 20 -32.53 -21.35 -15.84
C LYS A 20 -31.72 -22.49 -15.21
N THR A 21 -30.67 -22.14 -14.46
CA THR A 21 -29.85 -23.11 -13.72
C THR A 21 -30.70 -23.92 -12.73
N LEU A 22 -31.61 -23.26 -12.01
CA LEU A 22 -32.54 -23.94 -11.10
C LEU A 22 -33.47 -24.90 -11.84
N ASN A 23 -34.00 -24.48 -12.99
CA ASN A 23 -34.87 -25.31 -13.81
C ASN A 23 -34.15 -26.57 -14.33
N GLU A 24 -32.91 -26.44 -14.78
CA GLU A 24 -32.05 -27.57 -15.21
C GLU A 24 -31.75 -28.54 -14.05
N MET A 25 -31.73 -28.06 -12.81
CA MET A 25 -31.54 -28.88 -11.61
C MET A 25 -32.85 -29.42 -11.00
N ASN A 26 -33.99 -29.26 -11.68
CA ASN A 26 -35.32 -29.62 -11.17
C ASN A 26 -35.62 -29.02 -9.77
N CYS A 27 -35.07 -27.83 -9.51
CA CYS A 27 -35.32 -27.08 -8.28
C CYS A 27 -36.56 -26.20 -8.45
N GLY A 28 -37.37 -26.12 -7.40
CA GLY A 28 -38.60 -25.35 -7.42
C GLY A 28 -39.24 -25.21 -6.05
N TRP A 29 -40.19 -24.29 -6.00
CA TRP A 29 -41.11 -24.10 -4.88
C TRP A 29 -42.52 -24.45 -5.36
N PHE A 30 -43.37 -24.85 -4.41
CA PHE A 30 -44.77 -25.24 -4.62
C PHE A 30 -45.69 -24.25 -3.90
N ASP A 31 -47.00 -24.38 -4.14
CA ASP A 31 -48.07 -23.69 -3.41
C ASP A 31 -47.93 -22.15 -3.38
N GLY A 32 -47.43 -21.57 -4.47
CA GLY A 32 -47.25 -20.12 -4.60
C GLY A 32 -46.03 -19.57 -3.86
N CYS A 33 -45.25 -20.41 -3.17
CA CYS A 33 -43.99 -19.99 -2.53
C CYS A 33 -42.97 -19.48 -3.54
N GLU A 34 -43.08 -19.87 -4.82
CA GLU A 34 -42.25 -19.33 -5.90
C GLU A 34 -42.45 -17.83 -6.12
N LEU A 35 -43.63 -17.28 -5.82
CA LEU A 35 -43.91 -15.85 -5.96
C LEU A 35 -43.52 -15.03 -4.72
N THR A 36 -43.19 -15.70 -3.62
CA THR A 36 -42.86 -15.06 -2.34
C THR A 36 -41.42 -15.37 -1.93
N ILE A 37 -41.21 -16.46 -1.19
CA ILE A 37 -39.90 -16.85 -0.63
C ILE A 37 -38.91 -17.17 -1.76
N GLY A 38 -39.37 -17.86 -2.82
CA GLY A 38 -38.53 -18.22 -3.96
C GLY A 38 -38.06 -17.01 -4.76
N LEU A 39 -38.97 -16.06 -5.03
CA LEU A 39 -38.62 -14.79 -5.65
C LEU A 39 -37.61 -14.02 -4.79
N LYS A 40 -37.87 -13.93 -3.48
CA LYS A 40 -36.98 -13.20 -2.56
C LYS A 40 -35.57 -13.80 -2.51
N PHE A 41 -35.47 -15.13 -2.49
CA PHE A 41 -34.19 -15.83 -2.56
C PHE A 41 -33.43 -15.51 -3.85
N LEU A 42 -34.10 -15.60 -5.00
CA LEU A 42 -33.47 -15.32 -6.29
C LEU A 42 -33.03 -13.87 -6.41
N GLU A 43 -33.81 -12.91 -5.90
CA GLU A 43 -33.41 -11.50 -5.87
C GLU A 43 -32.20 -11.26 -4.97
N ASN A 44 -32.18 -11.86 -3.77
CA ASN A 44 -31.05 -11.74 -2.85
C ASN A 44 -29.77 -12.39 -3.41
N LEU A 45 -29.90 -13.56 -4.04
CA LEU A 45 -28.77 -14.25 -4.68
C LEU A 45 -28.24 -13.46 -5.88
N THR A 46 -29.15 -12.97 -6.73
CA THR A 46 -28.79 -12.09 -7.87
C THR A 46 -28.05 -10.86 -7.36
N ALA A 47 -28.54 -10.23 -6.29
CA ALA A 47 -27.90 -9.05 -5.71
C ALA A 47 -26.49 -9.34 -5.18
N LEU A 48 -26.27 -10.46 -4.51
CA LEU A 48 -24.94 -10.86 -4.05
C LEU A 48 -23.99 -11.11 -5.22
N ILE A 49 -24.42 -11.88 -6.23
CA ILE A 49 -23.58 -12.18 -7.41
C ILE A 49 -23.27 -10.89 -8.17
N TRP A 50 -24.26 -10.04 -8.41
CA TRP A 50 -24.10 -8.74 -9.05
C TRP A 50 -23.11 -7.84 -8.30
N TYR A 51 -23.16 -7.84 -6.97
CA TYR A 51 -22.25 -7.03 -6.16
C TYR A 51 -20.78 -7.51 -6.25
N LEU A 52 -20.57 -8.79 -6.55
CA LEU A 52 -19.25 -9.41 -6.65
C LEU A 52 -18.72 -9.49 -8.09
N ASP A 53 -19.59 -9.38 -9.09
CA ASP A 53 -19.34 -9.61 -10.52
C ASP A 53 -18.03 -8.97 -11.02
N ALA A 54 -17.82 -7.67 -10.84
CA ALA A 54 -16.63 -6.97 -11.33
C ALA A 54 -15.30 -7.30 -10.58
N HIS A 55 -15.35 -8.18 -9.56
CA HIS A 55 -14.26 -8.40 -8.60
C HIS A 55 -13.69 -9.82 -8.57
N HIS A 56 -14.06 -10.69 -9.50
CA HIS A 56 -13.60 -12.09 -9.52
C HIS A 56 -12.07 -12.22 -9.36
N SER A 57 -11.29 -11.44 -10.11
CA SER A 57 -9.83 -11.46 -10.02
C SER A 57 -9.27 -11.09 -8.63
N LYS A 58 -9.97 -10.25 -7.85
CA LYS A 58 -9.56 -9.91 -6.47
C LYS A 58 -9.73 -11.09 -5.52
N PHE A 59 -10.77 -11.89 -5.73
CA PHE A 59 -11.03 -13.09 -4.95
C PHE A 59 -10.06 -14.20 -5.34
N GLU A 60 -9.83 -14.42 -6.64
CA GLU A 60 -8.86 -15.40 -7.13
C GLU A 60 -7.44 -15.12 -6.64
N ALA A 61 -6.99 -13.86 -6.67
CA ALA A 61 -5.69 -13.47 -6.12
C ALA A 61 -5.53 -13.74 -4.60
N ARG A 62 -6.63 -14.03 -3.91
CA ARG A 62 -6.68 -14.39 -2.47
C ARG A 62 -6.96 -15.88 -2.24
N GLY A 63 -6.93 -16.70 -3.29
CA GLY A 63 -7.26 -18.12 -3.21
C GLY A 63 -8.75 -18.40 -2.96
N LEU A 64 -9.63 -17.44 -3.22
CA LEU A 64 -11.07 -17.55 -3.02
C LEU A 64 -11.78 -17.82 -4.35
N ALA A 65 -11.75 -19.07 -4.81
CA ALA A 65 -12.30 -19.44 -6.12
C ALA A 65 -13.83 -19.56 -6.09
N PHE A 66 -14.53 -18.88 -7.00
CA PHE A 66 -16.00 -18.92 -7.07
C PHE A 66 -16.56 -20.33 -7.33
N PRO A 67 -17.78 -20.64 -6.85
CA PRO A 67 -18.47 -21.91 -7.09
C PRO A 67 -18.73 -22.18 -8.58
N ASN A 68 -18.89 -23.46 -8.94
CA ASN A 68 -18.99 -23.89 -10.33
C ASN A 68 -20.24 -23.33 -11.03
N PHE A 69 -21.37 -23.23 -10.33
CA PHE A 69 -22.59 -22.70 -10.96
C PHE A 69 -22.41 -21.25 -11.42
N ILE A 70 -21.59 -20.45 -10.72
CA ILE A 70 -21.26 -19.09 -11.15
C ILE A 70 -20.32 -19.16 -12.34
N LYS A 71 -19.24 -19.93 -12.27
CA LYS A 71 -18.29 -20.07 -13.39
C LYS A 71 -18.96 -20.53 -14.69
N ASN A 72 -20.04 -21.29 -14.58
CA ASN A 72 -20.82 -21.80 -15.71
C ASN A 72 -21.86 -20.81 -16.25
N LEU A 73 -22.02 -19.63 -15.66
CA LEU A 73 -22.91 -18.62 -16.24
C LEU A 73 -22.29 -18.04 -17.53
N PRO A 74 -23.09 -17.77 -18.58
CA PRO A 74 -22.59 -17.44 -19.92
C PRO A 74 -21.54 -16.34 -20.01
N PRO A 75 -21.65 -15.20 -19.29
CA PRO A 75 -20.63 -14.16 -19.38
C PRO A 75 -19.27 -14.62 -18.85
N TYR A 76 -19.24 -15.35 -17.73
CA TYR A 76 -17.98 -15.72 -17.09
C TYR A 76 -17.22 -16.82 -17.84
N ILE A 77 -17.92 -17.70 -18.58
CA ILE A 77 -17.28 -18.68 -19.47
C ILE A 77 -16.40 -17.97 -20.51
N ASN A 78 -16.84 -16.81 -20.99
CA ASN A 78 -16.12 -16.00 -21.97
C ASN A 78 -15.18 -14.96 -21.35
N GLY A 79 -14.94 -15.03 -20.02
CA GLY A 79 -14.14 -14.05 -19.29
C GLY A 79 -14.77 -12.65 -19.22
N GLN A 80 -16.08 -12.55 -19.45
CA GLN A 80 -16.87 -11.32 -19.38
C GLN A 80 -17.64 -11.24 -18.05
N TYR A 81 -18.20 -10.07 -17.78
CA TYR A 81 -18.93 -9.74 -16.56
C TYR A 81 -20.31 -9.16 -16.93
N TYR A 82 -21.30 -9.26 -16.05
CA TYR A 82 -22.62 -8.66 -16.31
C TYR A 82 -22.59 -7.14 -16.15
N LYS A 83 -21.81 -6.66 -15.20
CA LYS A 83 -21.60 -5.25 -14.91
C LYS A 83 -20.42 -4.76 -15.73
N GLU A 84 -20.72 -4.04 -16.80
CA GLU A 84 -19.76 -3.29 -17.59
C GLU A 84 -19.29 -2.06 -16.78
N ASP A 85 -18.51 -2.28 -15.73
CA ASP A 85 -17.81 -1.18 -15.07
C ASP A 85 -16.77 -0.64 -16.05
N SER A 86 -16.89 0.65 -16.42
CA SER A 86 -15.85 1.32 -17.19
C SER A 86 -14.50 1.11 -16.51
N HIS A 87 -13.44 0.97 -17.30
CA HIS A 87 -12.07 0.74 -16.81
C HIS A 87 -11.62 1.74 -15.71
N TYR A 88 -12.32 2.86 -15.55
CA TYR A 88 -11.98 3.95 -14.65
C TYR A 88 -12.72 3.97 -13.30
N LYS A 89 -13.81 3.20 -13.09
CA LYS A 89 -14.56 3.20 -11.80
C LYS A 89 -15.23 1.86 -11.46
N LYS A 90 -14.44 0.82 -11.20
CA LYS A 90 -14.97 -0.33 -10.44
C LYS A 90 -15.31 0.13 -9.03
N SER A 91 -16.59 0.12 -8.66
CA SER A 91 -17.03 0.48 -7.30
C SER A 91 -16.28 -0.40 -6.28
N MET A 92 -15.73 0.18 -5.23
CA MET A 92 -15.04 -0.58 -4.19
C MET A 92 -16.05 -1.44 -3.41
N ILE A 93 -15.68 -2.68 -3.06
CA ILE A 93 -16.46 -3.50 -2.15
C ILE A 93 -16.38 -2.88 -0.75
N GLU A 94 -17.53 -2.42 -0.25
CA GLU A 94 -17.69 -1.87 1.09
C GLU A 94 -18.11 -3.00 2.04
N SER A 95 -17.43 -3.11 3.19
CA SER A 95 -17.65 -4.22 4.12
C SER A 95 -19.10 -4.34 4.59
N TYR A 96 -19.76 -3.21 4.91
CA TYR A 96 -21.15 -3.24 5.39
C TYR A 96 -22.14 -3.65 4.29
N LYS A 97 -21.95 -3.21 3.04
CA LYS A 97 -22.80 -3.62 1.91
C LYS A 97 -22.66 -5.11 1.64
N LEU A 98 -21.42 -5.61 1.63
CA LEU A 98 -21.16 -7.04 1.46
C LEU A 98 -21.82 -7.87 2.56
N GLU A 99 -21.72 -7.44 3.81
CA GLU A 99 -22.35 -8.08 4.97
C GLU A 99 -23.88 -8.14 4.82
N ILE A 100 -24.52 -7.05 4.38
CA ILE A 100 -25.97 -7.01 4.10
C ILE A 100 -26.37 -8.05 3.04
N HIS A 101 -25.62 -8.13 1.92
CA HIS A 101 -25.92 -9.10 0.86
C HIS A 101 -25.76 -10.54 1.33
N ILE A 102 -24.68 -10.85 2.07
CA ILE A 102 -24.44 -12.18 2.65
C ILE A 102 -25.59 -12.57 3.58
N GLN A 103 -25.93 -11.70 4.54
CA GLN A 103 -26.99 -11.97 5.51
C GLN A 103 -28.36 -12.15 4.83
N SER A 104 -28.64 -11.38 3.78
CA SER A 104 -29.90 -11.49 3.03
C SER A 104 -30.04 -12.85 2.35
N VAL A 105 -28.95 -13.40 1.80
CA VAL A 105 -28.95 -14.76 1.23
C VAL A 105 -29.06 -15.81 2.33
N GLN A 106 -28.29 -15.68 3.42
CA GLN A 106 -28.31 -16.65 4.52
C GLN A 106 -29.68 -16.79 5.17
N LYS A 107 -30.41 -15.69 5.40
CA LYS A 107 -31.79 -15.71 5.91
C LYS A 107 -32.75 -16.51 5.01
N CYS A 108 -32.51 -16.52 3.69
CA CYS A 108 -33.29 -17.35 2.78
C CYS A 108 -32.92 -18.84 2.90
N LEU A 109 -31.65 -19.16 3.17
CA LEU A 109 -31.17 -20.54 3.33
C LEU A 109 -31.62 -21.19 4.65
N GLU A 110 -32.01 -20.39 5.64
CA GLU A 110 -32.60 -20.87 6.92
C GLU A 110 -34.04 -21.40 6.75
N GLN A 111 -34.66 -21.19 5.59
CA GLN A 111 -36.03 -21.61 5.34
C GLN A 111 -36.13 -23.13 5.07
N PRO A 112 -37.25 -23.79 5.44
CA PRO A 112 -37.38 -25.25 5.33
C PRO A 112 -37.13 -25.82 3.93
N TRP A 113 -37.51 -25.10 2.87
CA TRP A 113 -37.34 -25.56 1.49
C TRP A 113 -35.86 -25.82 1.12
N ALA A 114 -34.92 -25.11 1.74
CA ALA A 114 -33.49 -25.25 1.46
C ALA A 114 -32.93 -26.59 1.95
N SER A 115 -33.63 -27.27 2.86
CA SER A 115 -33.25 -28.57 3.41
C SER A 115 -33.72 -29.75 2.55
N ASN A 116 -34.54 -29.50 1.53
CA ASN A 116 -35.04 -30.56 0.65
C ASN A 116 -33.91 -31.19 -0.19
N GLN A 117 -33.98 -32.50 -0.41
CA GLN A 117 -32.90 -33.25 -1.07
C GLN A 117 -32.63 -32.79 -2.51
N ASN A 118 -33.66 -32.40 -3.26
CA ASN A 118 -33.52 -31.87 -4.62
C ASN A 118 -32.76 -30.53 -4.66
N TRP A 119 -32.86 -29.72 -3.60
CA TRP A 119 -32.15 -28.45 -3.47
C TRP A 119 -30.69 -28.60 -3.07
N ARG A 120 -30.31 -29.73 -2.45
CA ARG A 120 -28.98 -29.95 -1.86
C ARG A 120 -27.81 -29.63 -2.80
N PRO A 121 -27.78 -30.09 -4.08
CA PRO A 121 -26.66 -29.80 -4.97
C PRO A 121 -26.45 -28.30 -5.22
N PHE A 122 -27.55 -27.56 -5.38
CA PHE A 122 -27.51 -26.12 -5.61
C PHE A 122 -27.18 -25.35 -4.32
N ILE A 123 -27.82 -25.71 -3.21
CA ILE A 123 -27.62 -25.04 -1.92
C ILE A 123 -26.16 -25.18 -1.42
N LEU A 124 -25.50 -26.32 -1.64
CA LEU A 124 -24.07 -26.47 -1.34
C LEU A 124 -23.20 -25.46 -2.11
N GLN A 125 -23.54 -25.17 -3.36
CA GLN A 125 -22.83 -24.16 -4.15
C GLN A 125 -23.11 -22.73 -3.65
N VAL A 126 -24.34 -22.45 -3.20
CA VAL A 126 -24.68 -21.15 -2.60
C VAL A 126 -24.00 -20.97 -1.24
N PHE A 127 -23.90 -22.02 -0.42
CA PHE A 127 -23.10 -21.98 0.81
C PHE A 127 -21.61 -21.74 0.53
N HIS A 128 -21.08 -22.34 -0.53
CA HIS A 128 -19.71 -22.06 -0.94
C HIS A 128 -19.53 -20.59 -1.32
N LEU A 129 -20.48 -19.99 -2.06
CA LEU A 129 -20.46 -18.57 -2.39
C LEU A 129 -20.46 -17.69 -1.14
N THR A 130 -21.40 -17.93 -0.21
CA THR A 130 -21.52 -17.12 1.00
C THR A 130 -20.28 -17.23 1.89
N ASN A 131 -19.69 -18.43 2.00
CA ASN A 131 -18.43 -18.63 2.72
C ASN A 131 -17.26 -17.84 2.09
N ILE A 132 -17.12 -17.88 0.77
CA ILE A 132 -16.11 -17.06 0.06
C ILE A 132 -16.31 -15.57 0.34
N ALA A 133 -17.56 -15.11 0.25
CA ALA A 133 -17.89 -13.71 0.53
C ALA A 133 -17.60 -13.34 1.99
N GLN A 134 -17.86 -14.23 2.95
CA GLN A 134 -17.52 -14.05 4.37
C GLN A 134 -16.03 -13.97 4.63
N LYS A 135 -15.23 -14.88 4.05
CA LYS A 135 -13.75 -14.82 4.15
C LYS A 135 -13.20 -13.50 3.62
N TYR A 136 -13.78 -13.00 2.53
CA TYR A 136 -13.39 -11.69 2.00
C TYR A 136 -13.86 -10.53 2.90
N LEU A 137 -15.05 -10.62 3.49
CA LEU A 137 -15.54 -9.65 4.49
C LEU A 137 -14.59 -9.56 5.70
N GLU A 138 -14.14 -10.70 6.23
CA GLU A 138 -13.14 -10.75 7.32
C GLU A 138 -11.83 -10.08 6.91
N TYR A 139 -11.34 -10.37 5.71
CA TYR A 139 -10.17 -9.67 5.15
C TYR A 139 -10.38 -8.15 5.13
N LEU A 140 -11.54 -7.66 4.66
CA LEU A 140 -11.83 -6.23 4.64
C LEU A 140 -11.84 -5.61 6.04
N LYS A 141 -12.43 -6.31 7.02
CA LYS A 141 -12.44 -5.87 8.43
C LYS A 141 -11.02 -5.80 8.99
N ASN A 142 -10.19 -6.82 8.74
CA ASN A 142 -8.79 -6.87 9.18
C ASN A 142 -7.94 -5.75 8.54
N VAL A 143 -8.09 -5.51 7.23
CA VAL A 143 -7.39 -4.41 6.55
C VAL A 143 -7.77 -3.06 7.14
N LYS A 144 -9.07 -2.83 7.37
CA LYS A 144 -9.55 -1.59 7.98
C LYS A 144 -8.95 -1.39 9.38
N GLN A 145 -8.94 -2.43 10.20
CA GLN A 145 -8.33 -2.39 11.53
C GLN A 145 -6.83 -2.08 11.48
N SER A 146 -6.06 -2.78 10.64
CA SER A 146 -4.62 -2.55 10.47
C SER A 146 -4.29 -1.12 10.01
N VAL A 147 -5.10 -0.57 9.10
CA VAL A 147 -4.96 0.82 8.66
C VAL A 147 -5.24 1.78 9.81
N THR A 148 -6.31 1.57 10.58
CA THR A 148 -6.64 2.41 11.74
C THR A 148 -5.54 2.36 12.81
N VAL A 149 -5.00 1.17 13.11
CA VAL A 149 -3.87 1.02 14.05
C VAL A 149 -2.65 1.81 13.57
N THR A 150 -2.28 1.64 12.29
CA THR A 150 -1.12 2.35 11.71
C THR A 150 -1.31 3.87 11.71
N GLN A 151 -2.53 4.35 11.41
CA GLN A 151 -2.82 5.79 11.40
C GLN A 151 -2.73 6.43 12.78
N ASN A 152 -3.11 5.69 13.83
CA ASN A 152 -3.09 6.19 15.21
C ASN A 152 -1.79 5.88 15.96
N ALA A 153 -0.87 5.11 15.37
CA ALA A 153 0.38 4.74 16.02
C ALA A 153 1.27 5.96 16.29
N MET A 154 1.83 6.04 17.50
CA MET A 154 2.79 7.07 17.92
C MET A 154 4.24 6.70 17.61
N GLN A 155 4.46 5.54 17.01
CA GLN A 155 5.77 5.08 16.58
C GLN A 155 5.76 4.77 15.08
N PRO A 156 6.89 4.98 14.38
CA PRO A 156 7.01 4.61 12.99
C PRO A 156 6.62 3.15 12.78
N ALA A 157 5.88 2.86 11.72
CA ALA A 157 5.47 1.49 11.38
C ALA A 157 6.64 0.55 11.03
N ARG A 158 7.88 1.06 11.06
CA ARG A 158 9.12 0.40 10.67
C ARG A 158 10.22 0.84 11.61
N ASN A 159 11.01 -0.12 12.09
CA ASN A 159 12.20 0.14 12.88
C ASN A 159 13.46 -0.20 12.03
N SER A 160 14.62 0.26 12.47
CA SER A 160 15.89 -0.04 11.82
C SER A 160 16.25 -1.53 11.85
N ALA A 161 15.83 -2.27 12.89
CA ALA A 161 16.16 -3.68 13.08
C ALA A 161 15.56 -4.59 12.01
N ASP A 162 14.27 -4.42 11.69
CA ASP A 162 13.51 -5.31 10.80
C ASP A 162 13.53 -4.83 9.34
N ASN A 163 14.00 -3.60 9.09
CA ASN A 163 13.97 -2.98 7.78
C ASN A 163 15.35 -2.54 7.27
N SER A 164 16.42 -3.17 7.77
CA SER A 164 17.77 -2.99 7.26
C SER A 164 18.42 -4.28 6.76
N LYS A 165 19.43 -4.14 5.91
CA LYS A 165 20.35 -5.19 5.49
C LYS A 165 21.77 -4.67 5.61
N ILE A 166 22.68 -5.48 6.13
CA ILE A 166 24.13 -5.20 6.11
C ILE A 166 24.79 -6.24 5.21
N GLU A 167 25.69 -5.79 4.35
CA GLU A 167 26.40 -6.62 3.40
C GLU A 167 27.87 -6.24 3.36
N PHE A 168 28.75 -7.24 3.44
CA PHE A 168 30.18 -7.06 3.22
C PHE A 168 30.46 -6.99 1.72
N ILE A 169 31.20 -5.97 1.29
CA ILE A 169 31.66 -5.82 -0.09
C ILE A 169 33.19 -5.90 -0.10
N SER A 170 33.73 -6.88 -0.81
CA SER A 170 35.17 -7.05 -0.99
C SER A 170 35.75 -5.97 -1.88
N HIS A 171 37.04 -5.68 -1.70
CA HIS A 171 37.75 -4.81 -2.63
C HIS A 171 37.98 -5.51 -3.98
N CYS A 172 37.98 -4.75 -5.07
CA CYS A 172 38.41 -5.22 -6.39
C CYS A 172 39.94 -5.21 -6.53
N GLN A 173 40.45 -5.72 -7.66
CA GLN A 173 41.89 -5.64 -7.92
C GLN A 173 42.30 -4.20 -8.31
N PRO A 174 43.57 -3.83 -8.07
CA PRO A 174 44.09 -2.54 -8.51
C PRO A 174 43.85 -2.30 -10.01
N GLY A 175 43.19 -1.19 -10.35
CA GLY A 175 42.87 -0.83 -11.74
C GLY A 175 41.48 -1.28 -12.25
N GLU A 176 40.73 -2.04 -11.46
CA GLU A 176 39.37 -2.50 -11.83
C GLU A 176 38.23 -1.57 -11.36
N VAL A 177 38.58 -0.48 -10.67
CA VAL A 177 37.60 0.53 -10.24
C VAL A 177 37.09 1.29 -11.47
N ARG A 178 35.78 1.20 -11.70
CA ARG A 178 35.14 1.94 -12.80
C ARG A 178 35.08 3.43 -12.50
N PHE A 179 35.13 4.24 -13.56
CA PHE A 179 35.12 5.71 -13.47
C PHE A 179 33.93 6.25 -12.65
N GLU A 180 32.75 5.64 -12.78
CA GLU A 180 31.53 6.02 -12.08
C GLU A 180 31.60 5.94 -10.54
N TYR A 181 32.56 5.19 -9.98
CA TYR A 181 32.74 5.06 -8.53
C TYR A 181 33.87 5.94 -7.98
N GLN A 182 34.58 6.70 -8.82
CA GLN A 182 35.80 7.40 -8.40
C GLN A 182 35.57 8.37 -7.24
N GLU A 183 34.48 9.14 -7.27
CA GLU A 183 34.17 10.10 -6.22
C GLU A 183 33.92 9.41 -4.86
N LEU A 184 33.12 8.34 -4.88
CA LEU A 184 32.85 7.52 -3.70
C LEU A 184 34.12 6.85 -3.17
N VAL A 185 34.96 6.32 -4.07
CA VAL A 185 36.24 5.70 -3.71
C VAL A 185 37.17 6.71 -3.02
N GLN A 186 37.28 7.92 -3.57
CA GLN A 186 38.09 8.97 -2.93
C GLN A 186 37.55 9.30 -1.54
N ARG A 187 36.22 9.47 -1.39
CA ARG A 187 35.59 9.72 -0.08
C ARG A 187 35.85 8.61 0.94
N ILE A 188 35.80 7.35 0.52
CA ILE A 188 36.04 6.18 1.38
C ILE A 188 37.52 6.10 1.76
N LYS A 189 38.45 6.42 0.85
CA LYS A 189 39.88 6.40 1.14
C LYS A 189 40.31 7.44 2.17
N THR A 190 39.75 8.64 2.07
CA THR A 190 40.06 9.75 2.99
C THR A 190 39.36 9.60 4.34
N SER A 191 38.31 8.78 4.41
CA SER A 191 37.61 8.49 5.66
C SER A 191 38.38 7.58 6.60
N ASP A 192 38.18 7.75 7.90
CA ASP A 192 38.73 6.83 8.89
C ASP A 192 38.07 5.44 8.80
N ILE A 193 38.77 4.42 9.28
CA ILE A 193 38.20 3.08 9.37
C ILE A 193 36.98 3.12 10.32
N TYR A 194 35.87 2.52 9.90
CA TYR A 194 34.56 2.58 10.58
C TYR A 194 33.88 3.95 10.62
N GLU A 195 34.37 4.95 9.85
CA GLU A 195 33.64 6.20 9.64
C GLU A 195 32.43 5.96 8.72
N VAL A 196 31.24 6.29 9.21
CA VAL A 196 29.97 6.11 8.50
C VAL A 196 29.81 7.21 7.44
N ILE A 197 29.60 6.80 6.20
CA ILE A 197 29.41 7.68 5.04
C ILE A 197 28.03 7.43 4.43
N PRO A 198 27.16 8.45 4.32
CA PRO A 198 25.96 8.38 3.51
C PRO A 198 26.32 8.27 2.01
N ILE A 199 25.86 7.24 1.32
CA ILE A 199 26.23 7.01 -0.09
C ILE A 199 25.23 7.67 -1.06
N ASN A 200 24.05 8.07 -0.55
CA ASN A 200 22.94 8.55 -1.38
C ASN A 200 23.30 9.73 -2.31
N GLU A 201 24.30 10.53 -1.95
CA GLU A 201 24.79 11.68 -2.74
C GLU A 201 25.58 11.26 -3.98
N TYR A 202 26.23 10.08 -3.93
CA TYR A 202 27.02 9.52 -5.05
C TYR A 202 26.17 8.68 -6.00
N LEU A 203 24.87 8.52 -5.71
CA LEU A 203 23.99 7.68 -6.52
C LEU A 203 23.51 8.42 -7.78
N PRO A 204 23.46 7.73 -8.93
CA PRO A 204 22.88 8.30 -10.15
C PRO A 204 21.43 8.76 -9.93
N SER A 205 21.00 9.85 -10.58
CA SER A 205 19.61 10.33 -10.47
C SER A 205 18.56 9.35 -11.02
N ASN A 206 18.94 8.51 -11.98
CA ASN A 206 18.05 7.55 -12.62
C ASN A 206 17.93 6.25 -11.81
N LYS A 207 16.69 5.82 -11.53
CA LYS A 207 16.38 4.63 -10.72
C LYS A 207 16.99 3.32 -11.25
N TYR A 208 16.96 3.09 -12.56
CA TYR A 208 17.55 1.89 -13.17
C TYR A 208 19.08 1.90 -13.02
N LYS A 209 19.71 3.06 -13.22
CA LYS A 209 21.15 3.22 -13.02
C LYS A 209 21.56 3.00 -11.56
N ARG A 210 20.73 3.39 -10.57
CA ARG A 210 21.00 3.08 -9.15
C ARG A 210 21.04 1.58 -8.88
N TYR A 211 20.14 0.80 -9.47
CA TYR A 211 20.17 -0.65 -9.33
C TYR A 211 21.47 -1.23 -9.89
N GLN A 212 21.86 -0.79 -11.10
CA GLN A 212 23.11 -1.22 -11.72
C GLN A 212 24.35 -0.79 -10.92
N PHE A 213 24.30 0.39 -10.29
CA PHE A 213 25.37 0.92 -9.44
C PHE A 213 25.66 -0.02 -8.26
N PHE A 214 24.63 -0.46 -7.55
CA PHE A 214 24.82 -1.41 -6.44
C PHE A 214 25.17 -2.82 -6.92
N ALA A 215 24.56 -3.29 -8.02
CA ALA A 215 24.82 -4.62 -8.56
C ALA A 215 26.26 -4.80 -9.09
N ASN A 216 26.90 -3.71 -9.52
CA ASN A 216 28.26 -3.71 -10.07
C ASN A 216 29.24 -2.90 -9.20
N LEU A 217 28.93 -2.72 -7.92
CA LEU A 217 29.73 -1.90 -7.01
C LEU A 217 31.16 -2.43 -6.95
N SER A 218 32.12 -1.62 -7.38
CA SER A 218 33.54 -1.95 -7.45
C SER A 218 34.35 -0.87 -6.77
N LEU A 219 34.94 -1.20 -5.63
CA LEU A 219 35.70 -0.31 -4.76
C LEU A 219 37.06 -0.94 -4.46
N ASP A 220 38.10 -0.13 -4.32
CA ASP A 220 39.46 -0.62 -4.02
C ASP A 220 39.73 -0.80 -2.51
N SER A 221 38.74 -0.52 -1.68
CA SER A 221 38.78 -0.75 -0.23
C SER A 221 37.60 -1.64 0.17
N PRO A 222 37.79 -2.60 1.09
CA PRO A 222 36.69 -3.39 1.60
C PRO A 222 35.79 -2.51 2.47
N ILE A 223 34.48 -2.71 2.32
CA ILE A 223 33.48 -1.93 3.06
C ILE A 223 32.39 -2.82 3.64
N MET A 224 31.66 -2.26 4.60
CA MET A 224 30.33 -2.72 4.96
C MET A 224 29.30 -1.76 4.38
N LEU A 225 28.31 -2.31 3.69
CA LEU A 225 27.19 -1.59 3.10
C LEU A 225 25.93 -1.83 3.94
N TYR A 226 25.36 -0.78 4.49
CA TYR A 226 24.11 -0.79 5.23
C TYR A 226 22.99 -0.18 4.39
N CYS A 227 21.93 -0.94 4.16
CA CYS A 227 20.75 -0.54 3.39
C CYS A 227 19.53 -0.46 4.31
N TYR A 228 18.89 0.71 4.41
CA TYR A 228 17.63 0.90 5.14
C TYR A 228 16.45 1.09 4.19
N TYR A 229 15.47 0.19 4.27
CA TYR A 229 14.31 0.15 3.39
C TYR A 229 13.11 0.90 3.98
N HIS A 230 13.06 2.20 3.76
CA HIS A 230 11.98 3.07 4.24
C HIS A 230 10.61 2.76 3.60
N ARG A 231 10.58 2.13 2.40
CA ARG A 231 9.38 1.79 1.58
C ARG A 231 8.41 2.95 1.26
N ASN A 232 8.79 4.20 1.54
CA ASN A 232 8.09 5.41 1.07
C ASN A 232 8.80 6.01 -0.15
N TYR A 233 8.35 7.19 -0.60
CA TYR A 233 8.94 7.98 -1.68
C TYR A 233 10.44 8.31 -1.48
N LEU A 234 10.94 8.22 -0.24
CA LEU A 234 12.35 8.43 0.12
C LEU A 234 13.27 7.33 -0.42
N GLY A 235 12.72 6.17 -0.80
CA GLY A 235 13.50 5.04 -1.30
C GLY A 235 14.32 4.34 -0.22
N THR A 236 15.50 3.85 -0.61
CA THR A 236 16.45 3.18 0.28
C THR A 236 17.53 4.18 0.68
N LEU A 237 17.81 4.29 1.98
CA LEU A 237 18.98 5.01 2.48
C LEU A 237 20.15 4.03 2.58
N ASN A 238 21.31 4.40 2.04
CA ASN A 238 22.48 3.54 1.95
C ASN A 238 23.64 4.25 2.63
N PHE A 239 24.33 3.51 3.49
CA PHE A 239 25.50 3.96 4.22
C PHE A 239 26.63 2.97 4.02
N ALA A 240 27.87 3.43 3.93
CA ALA A 240 29.03 2.57 3.91
C ALA A 240 30.09 3.07 4.88
N TRP A 241 30.92 2.15 5.35
CA TRP A 241 32.15 2.48 6.04
C TRP A 241 33.26 1.54 5.62
N ARG A 242 34.47 2.09 5.57
CA ARG A 242 35.69 1.32 5.29
C ARG A 242 35.99 0.40 6.47
N ILE A 243 36.42 -0.83 6.16
CA ILE A 243 36.90 -1.77 7.18
C ILE A 243 38.35 -2.19 6.90
N PRO A 244 39.06 -2.73 7.89
CA PRO A 244 40.40 -3.27 7.67
C PRO A 244 40.41 -4.41 6.65
N ILE A 245 41.46 -4.43 5.81
CA ILE A 245 41.69 -5.50 4.83
C ILE A 245 41.92 -6.82 5.54
N ASN A 246 42.79 -6.81 6.55
CA ASN A 246 43.05 -7.97 7.39
C ASN A 246 41.85 -8.24 8.31
N ILE A 247 41.38 -9.49 8.32
CA ILE A 247 40.25 -9.92 9.12
C ILE A 247 40.55 -9.79 10.63
N ASN A 248 41.80 -10.03 11.04
CA ASN A 248 42.21 -9.99 12.45
C ASN A 248 42.19 -8.59 13.04
N ASP A 249 42.25 -7.55 12.20
CA ASP A 249 42.22 -6.15 12.64
C ASP A 249 40.79 -5.62 12.74
N ARG A 250 39.79 -6.42 12.38
CA ARG A 250 38.37 -6.03 12.42
C ARG A 250 37.87 -6.10 13.85
N SER A 251 37.18 -5.05 14.28
CA SER A 251 36.57 -4.96 15.60
C SER A 251 35.05 -5.05 15.53
N ASP A 252 34.48 -6.06 16.19
CA ASP A 252 33.02 -6.20 16.35
C ASP A 252 32.41 -5.01 17.09
N ASN A 253 33.14 -4.44 18.06
CA ASN A 253 32.72 -3.25 18.79
C ASN A 253 32.62 -2.04 17.86
N GLN A 254 33.64 -1.80 17.02
CA GLN A 254 33.60 -0.68 16.06
C GLN A 254 32.51 -0.87 15.01
N GLN A 255 32.27 -2.11 14.58
CA GLN A 255 31.16 -2.47 13.71
C GLN A 255 29.80 -2.14 14.35
N ALA A 256 29.60 -2.51 15.62
CA ALA A 256 28.38 -2.20 16.35
C ALA A 256 28.19 -0.67 16.52
N TYR A 257 29.26 0.07 16.83
CA TYR A 257 29.21 1.53 16.91
C TYR A 257 28.86 2.19 15.57
N ALA A 258 29.39 1.67 14.45
CA ALA A 258 29.02 2.17 13.12
C ALA A 258 27.53 1.96 12.84
N ILE A 259 26.96 0.81 13.23
CA ILE A 259 25.52 0.54 13.09
C ILE A 259 24.69 1.51 13.92
N ILE A 260 25.05 1.76 15.18
CA ILE A 260 24.36 2.72 16.05
C ILE A 260 24.39 4.12 15.42
N LYS A 261 25.57 4.56 14.96
CA LYS A 261 25.71 5.86 14.26
C LYS A 261 24.83 5.94 13.02
N VAL A 262 24.72 4.87 12.23
CA VAL A 262 23.80 4.85 11.09
C VAL A 262 22.37 5.05 11.55
N GLN A 263 21.94 4.36 12.60
CA GLN A 263 20.59 4.47 13.13
C GLN A 263 20.26 5.89 13.61
N ASP A 264 21.21 6.55 14.25
CA ASP A 264 21.07 7.96 14.68
C ASP A 264 20.94 8.92 13.47
N ASN A 265 21.58 8.59 12.35
CA ASN A 265 21.50 9.37 11.11
C ASN A 265 20.24 9.07 10.26
N ILE A 266 19.45 8.05 10.59
CA ILE A 266 18.19 7.78 9.89
C ILE A 266 17.18 8.87 10.27
N PRO A 267 16.60 9.60 9.30
CA PRO A 267 15.61 10.62 9.59
C PRO A 267 14.38 10.02 10.28
N HIS A 268 14.02 10.57 11.43
CA HIS A 268 12.81 10.20 12.15
C HIS A 268 11.65 11.10 11.68
N TYR A 269 10.70 10.52 10.96
CA TYR A 269 9.51 11.24 10.53
C TYR A 269 8.35 11.01 11.49
N PHE A 270 7.64 12.10 11.84
CA PHE A 270 6.41 11.99 12.60
C PHE A 270 5.40 11.09 11.89
N THR A 271 4.84 10.15 12.64
CA THR A 271 3.70 9.35 12.20
C THR A 271 2.47 10.24 12.05
N ARG A 272 1.41 9.73 11.41
CA ARG A 272 0.13 10.45 11.35
C ARG A 272 -0.45 10.71 12.73
N GLY A 273 -0.31 9.75 13.65
CA GLY A 273 -0.68 9.89 15.06
C GLY A 273 0.11 11.02 15.72
N MET A 274 1.44 11.00 15.62
CA MET A 274 2.30 12.04 16.20
C MET A 274 2.01 13.42 15.64
N LYS A 275 1.73 13.53 14.34
CA LYS A 275 1.33 14.82 13.74
C LYS A 275 0.02 15.31 14.32
N ARG A 276 -0.99 14.45 14.44
CA ARG A 276 -2.28 14.81 15.03
C ARG A 276 -2.09 15.22 16.48
N ASP A 277 -1.33 14.47 17.27
CA ASP A 277 -1.08 14.77 18.68
C ASP A 277 -0.26 16.06 18.84
N ALA A 278 0.74 16.33 17.99
CA ALA A 278 1.45 17.61 17.98
C ALA A 278 0.55 18.79 17.57
N SER A 279 -0.42 18.55 16.68
CA SER A 279 -1.45 19.53 16.32
C SER A 279 -2.55 19.67 17.38
N SER A 280 -2.73 18.66 18.25
CA SER A 280 -3.76 18.62 19.29
C SER A 280 -3.21 18.98 20.66
N SER A 281 -1.90 18.90 20.86
CA SER A 281 -1.22 19.48 22.00
C SER A 281 -1.36 20.98 21.85
N GLU A 282 -2.13 21.58 22.74
CA GLU A 282 -2.23 23.01 22.96
C GLU A 282 -0.88 23.61 23.45
N ASN A 283 0.25 23.23 22.83
CA ASN A 283 1.32 24.18 22.60
C ASN A 283 0.92 24.95 21.35
N LEU A 284 -0.06 25.84 21.56
CA LEU A 284 -0.28 27.01 20.74
C LEU A 284 1.06 27.46 20.11
N PRO A 285 1.14 27.65 18.78
CA PRO A 285 1.80 28.86 18.32
C PRO A 285 0.96 29.96 18.95
N THR A 286 1.42 30.47 20.11
CA THR A 286 0.69 31.43 20.93
C THR A 286 0.11 32.48 20.02
N GLN A 287 -1.08 32.95 20.33
CA GLN A 287 -1.63 34.13 19.67
C GLN A 287 -0.58 35.26 19.61
N GLU A 288 0.40 35.24 20.50
CA GLU A 288 1.69 35.94 20.42
C GLU A 288 2.56 35.64 19.18
N MET A 289 2.86 34.40 18.80
CA MET A 289 3.56 34.06 17.55
C MET A 289 2.77 34.50 16.31
N GLU A 290 1.45 34.31 16.29
CA GLU A 290 0.60 34.79 15.19
C GLU A 290 0.57 36.32 15.14
N ASN A 291 0.44 36.99 16.29
CA ASN A 291 0.49 38.44 16.38
C ASN A 291 1.87 38.97 16.01
N ARG A 292 2.96 38.30 16.40
CA ARG A 292 4.34 38.67 16.03
C ARG A 292 4.58 38.49 14.54
N LEU A 293 4.13 37.39 13.94
CA LEU A 293 4.17 37.19 12.48
C LEU A 293 3.36 38.27 11.76
N LYS A 294 2.18 38.61 12.28
CA LYS A 294 1.32 39.65 11.71
C LYS A 294 1.96 41.04 11.82
N THR A 295 2.54 41.38 12.97
CA THR A 295 3.28 42.63 13.17
C THR A 295 4.52 42.71 12.29
N MET A 296 5.29 41.62 12.13
CA MET A 296 6.47 41.61 11.27
C MET A 296 6.10 41.72 9.78
N LEU A 297 4.97 41.15 9.35
CA LEU A 297 4.41 41.33 8.00
C LEU A 297 3.87 42.75 7.79
N GLU A 298 3.21 43.34 8.78
CA GLU A 298 2.70 44.73 8.74
C GLU A 298 3.83 45.77 8.73
N LEU A 299 4.99 45.43 9.30
CA LEU A 299 6.18 46.28 9.32
C LEU A 299 7.10 46.08 8.10
N SER A 300 6.75 45.18 7.18
CA SER A 300 7.57 44.79 6.02
C SER A 300 9.04 44.52 6.40
N ASP A 301 9.28 43.77 7.48
CA ASP A 301 10.62 43.47 7.95
C ASP A 301 11.34 42.52 6.95
N PRO A 302 12.41 42.97 6.27
CA PRO A 302 13.08 42.18 5.23
C PRO A 302 13.77 40.91 5.76
N ASP A 303 14.00 40.79 7.07
CA ASP A 303 14.62 39.63 7.70
C ASP A 303 13.61 38.54 8.14
N ILE A 304 12.32 38.72 7.88
CA ILE A 304 11.26 37.76 8.29
C ILE A 304 11.37 36.42 7.54
N VAL A 305 11.96 36.44 6.35
CA VAL A 305 12.14 35.27 5.49
C VAL A 305 13.60 34.81 5.58
N VAL A 306 13.85 33.86 6.47
CA VAL A 306 15.17 33.24 6.60
C VAL A 306 15.28 32.08 5.60
N ASP A 307 16.16 32.21 4.60
CA ASP A 307 16.52 31.09 3.73
C ASP A 307 17.32 30.05 4.53
N LEU A 308 16.62 29.04 5.04
CA LEU A 308 17.19 27.95 5.83
C LEU A 308 18.26 27.14 5.07
N ARG A 309 18.41 27.31 3.75
CA ARG A 309 19.52 26.73 2.98
C ARG A 309 20.87 27.31 3.43
N VAL A 310 20.90 28.60 3.76
CA VAL A 310 22.11 29.31 4.23
C VAL A 310 22.54 28.77 5.59
N ASN A 311 21.59 28.49 6.47
CA ASN A 311 21.86 27.97 7.83
C ASN A 311 22.17 26.46 7.85
N ASN A 312 21.67 25.69 6.89
CA ASN A 312 21.89 24.24 6.82
C ASN A 312 23.00 23.83 5.83
N GLY A 313 23.79 24.77 5.32
CA GLY A 313 24.92 24.50 4.44
C GLY A 313 24.54 23.91 3.07
N PHE A 314 23.29 24.07 2.64
CA PHE A 314 22.78 23.52 1.38
C PHE A 314 23.24 24.37 0.20
N LYS A 315 24.02 23.77 -0.72
CA LYS A 315 24.64 24.46 -1.88
C LYS A 315 23.87 24.32 -3.21
N GLY A 316 22.61 23.88 -3.17
CA GLY A 316 21.80 23.66 -4.38
C GLY A 316 21.07 24.91 -4.86
N ASN A 317 21.15 25.18 -6.17
CA ASN A 317 20.57 26.35 -6.86
C ASN A 317 19.14 26.15 -7.41
N LYS A 318 18.55 24.96 -7.19
CA LYS A 318 17.26 24.56 -7.78
C LYS A 318 16.10 25.51 -7.46
N PHE A 319 16.17 26.21 -6.34
CA PHE A 319 15.08 27.07 -5.82
C PHE A 319 15.42 28.55 -5.88
N ASP A 320 16.53 28.94 -6.51
CA ASP A 320 16.97 30.36 -6.53
C ASP A 320 15.94 31.26 -7.21
N PHE A 321 15.27 30.75 -8.26
CA PHE A 321 14.18 31.46 -8.93
C PHE A 321 13.02 31.81 -7.97
N PHE A 322 12.64 30.86 -7.10
CA PHE A 322 11.56 31.08 -6.12
C PHE A 322 11.95 32.18 -5.12
N TRP A 323 13.19 32.16 -4.61
CA TRP A 323 13.65 33.16 -3.65
C TRP A 323 13.86 34.54 -4.27
N ASN A 324 14.29 34.62 -5.53
CA ASN A 324 14.41 35.88 -6.24
C ASN A 324 13.03 36.54 -6.46
N GLU A 325 12.04 35.77 -6.91
CA GLU A 325 10.65 36.25 -7.07
C GLU A 325 10.05 36.69 -5.73
N LEU A 326 10.31 35.91 -4.67
CA LEU A 326 9.80 36.22 -3.34
C LEU A 326 10.44 37.48 -2.76
N LYS A 327 11.72 37.74 -3.06
CA LYS A 327 12.40 38.98 -2.66
C LYS A 327 11.81 40.20 -3.37
N LEU A 328 11.53 40.08 -4.67
CA LEU A 328 10.88 41.14 -5.45
C LEU A 328 9.49 41.50 -4.88
N TYR A 329 8.73 40.52 -4.40
CA TYR A 329 7.42 40.73 -3.79
C TYR A 329 7.47 41.55 -2.48
N PHE A 330 8.57 41.51 -1.73
CA PHE A 330 8.75 42.30 -0.50
C PHE A 330 9.45 43.65 -0.75
N GLU A 331 9.99 43.88 -1.95
CA GLU A 331 10.64 45.12 -2.36
C GLU A 331 9.71 46.06 -3.18
N GLU A 332 8.52 45.59 -3.60
CA GLU A 332 7.36 46.40 -4.06
C GLU A 332 6.51 46.88 -2.87
#